data_AF-A0A924MRH2-F1
#
_entry.id   AF-A0A924MRH2-F1
#
_cell.length_a   1.000
_cell.length_b   1.000
_cell.length_c   1.000
_cell.angle_alpha   90.00
_cell.angle_beta   90.00
_cell.angle_gamma   90.00
#
_symmetry.space_group_name_H-M   'P 1'
#
loop_
_entity.id
_entity.type
_entity.pdbx_description
1 polymer ?
#
loop_
_entity_poly.entity_id
_entity_poly.type
_entity_poly.pdbx_seq_one_letter_code
_entity_poly.pdbx_strand_id
1 'polypeptide(L)'
;MSPAEKAQLTAAQNKTSRDIHQAKTNGIDGNPLSASSQRAQADTQRNINQQQRINNGVRDGSLTNHEASSLERGQSHVDSREAHAGADGHVGAGEQRRIARADNRQSARIHRQRHDAQAKG
;
A
#
# COMPACT_ATOMS: atom_id res chain seq x y z
N MET A 1 -12.62 -4.32 -14.18
CA MET A 1 -11.17 -4.12 -13.96
C MET A 1 -10.53 -3.69 -15.27
N SER A 2 -9.94 -2.50 -15.31
CA SER A 2 -9.12 -2.03 -16.42
C SER A 2 -7.81 -2.84 -16.51
N PRO A 3 -7.13 -2.83 -17.67
CA PRO A 3 -5.81 -3.44 -17.80
C PRO A 3 -4.78 -2.88 -16.80
N ALA A 4 -4.86 -1.58 -16.48
CA ALA A 4 -4.02 -0.95 -15.48
C ALA A 4 -4.32 -1.47 -14.06
N GLU A 5 -5.59 -1.64 -13.71
CA GLU A 5 -5.99 -2.23 -12.42
C GLU A 5 -5.55 -3.69 -12.29
N LYS A 6 -5.57 -4.45 -13.40
CA LYS A 6 -5.04 -5.83 -13.43
C LYS A 6 -3.53 -5.85 -13.28
N ALA A 7 -2.80 -5.02 -14.02
CA ALA A 7 -1.34 -4.95 -13.91
C ALA A 7 -0.89 -4.54 -12.50
N GLN A 8 -1.62 -3.62 -11.87
CA GLN A 8 -1.37 -3.20 -10.49
C GLN A 8 -1.70 -4.29 -9.48
N LEU A 9 -2.82 -5.01 -9.65
CA LEU A 9 -3.15 -6.16 -8.82
C LEU A 9 -2.06 -7.24 -8.95
N THR A 10 -1.58 -7.50 -10.16
CA THR A 10 -0.47 -8.44 -10.40
C THR A 10 0.84 -7.94 -9.80
N ALA A 11 1.16 -6.65 -9.88
CA ALA A 11 2.36 -6.09 -9.25
C ALA A 11 2.29 -6.16 -7.71
N ALA A 12 1.13 -5.89 -7.12
CA ALA A 12 0.88 -6.01 -5.68
C ALA A 12 0.93 -7.48 -5.24
N GLN A 13 0.31 -8.39 -5.99
CA GLN A 13 0.42 -9.84 -5.76
C GLN A 13 1.86 -10.32 -5.87
N ASN A 14 2.62 -9.85 -6.86
CA ASN A 14 4.04 -10.16 -7.00
C ASN A 14 4.87 -9.57 -5.85
N LYS A 15 4.49 -8.43 -5.28
CA LYS A 15 5.11 -7.90 -4.05
C LYS A 15 4.79 -8.81 -2.86
N THR A 16 3.52 -9.13 -2.61
CA THR A 16 3.13 -10.07 -1.53
C THR A 16 3.78 -11.44 -1.67
N SER A 17 3.84 -11.98 -2.89
CA SER A 17 4.51 -13.25 -3.17
C SER A 17 6.01 -13.16 -2.91
N ARG A 18 6.67 -12.03 -3.21
CA ARG A 18 8.08 -11.80 -2.86
C ARG A 18 8.27 -11.69 -1.35
N ASP A 19 7.43 -10.94 -0.66
CA ASP A 19 7.49 -10.76 0.79
C ASP A 19 7.28 -12.11 1.51
N ILE A 20 6.32 -12.94 1.05
CA ILE A 20 6.09 -14.30 1.53
C ILE A 20 7.25 -15.25 1.14
N HIS A 21 7.79 -15.12 -0.07
CA HIS A 21 8.89 -15.96 -0.54
C HIS A 21 10.20 -15.67 0.20
N GLN A 22 10.49 -14.40 0.52
CA GLN A 22 11.63 -14.02 1.36
C GLN A 22 11.47 -14.55 2.79
N ALA A 23 10.26 -14.54 3.35
CA ALA A 23 9.97 -15.22 4.61
C ALA A 23 10.23 -16.74 4.53
N LYS A 24 9.89 -17.38 3.40
CA LYS A 24 10.15 -18.82 3.15
C LYS A 24 11.65 -19.15 3.10
N THR A 25 12.50 -18.26 2.58
CA THR A 25 13.95 -18.51 2.46
C THR A 25 14.73 -18.30 3.76
N ASN A 26 14.19 -17.56 4.72
CA ASN A 26 14.88 -17.22 5.98
C ASN A 26 14.56 -18.16 7.16
N GLY A 27 13.90 -19.30 6.91
CA GLY A 27 13.79 -20.39 7.89
C GLY A 27 12.81 -20.17 9.05
N ILE A 28 12.01 -19.10 9.05
CA ILE A 28 10.93 -18.88 10.01
C ILE A 28 9.61 -18.77 9.24
N ASP A 29 8.92 -19.92 9.14
CA ASP A 29 7.52 -20.07 8.74
C ASP A 29 7.07 -19.29 7.50
N GLY A 30 7.28 -19.90 6.33
CA GLY A 30 6.51 -19.63 5.11
C GLY A 30 5.01 -20.00 5.22
N ASN A 31 4.45 -19.99 6.42
CA ASN A 31 3.05 -20.24 6.69
C ASN A 31 2.23 -18.95 6.40
N PRO A 32 1.42 -18.92 5.33
CA PRO A 32 0.61 -17.75 4.99
C PRO A 32 -0.43 -17.39 6.07
N LEU A 33 -0.69 -18.29 7.02
CA LEU A 33 -1.58 -18.09 8.16
C LEU A 33 -0.86 -17.57 9.42
N SER A 34 0.46 -17.39 9.37
CA SER A 34 1.20 -16.80 10.50
C SER A 34 0.73 -15.36 10.74
N ALA A 35 0.78 -14.89 11.99
CA ALA A 35 0.35 -13.53 12.31
C ALA A 35 1.17 -12.46 11.57
N SER A 36 2.45 -12.74 11.26
CA SER A 36 3.31 -11.87 10.43
C SER A 36 2.83 -11.83 8.98
N SER A 37 2.55 -12.99 8.38
CA SER A 37 2.05 -13.08 7.01
C SER A 37 0.67 -12.45 6.85
N GLN A 38 -0.23 -12.65 7.82
CA GLN A 38 -1.55 -12.01 7.84
C GLN A 38 -1.45 -10.48 7.90
N ARG A 39 -0.50 -9.95 8.67
CA ARG A 39 -0.21 -8.52 8.74
C ARG A 39 0.26 -7.97 7.39
N ALA A 40 1.24 -8.63 6.75
CA ALA A 40 1.74 -8.24 5.44
C ALA A 40 0.67 -8.30 4.33
N GLN A 41 -0.20 -9.30 4.37
CA GLN A 41 -1.35 -9.41 3.45
C GLN A 41 -2.35 -8.26 3.66
N ALA A 42 -2.66 -7.92 4.92
CA ALA A 42 -3.55 -6.80 5.23
C ALA A 42 -2.99 -5.45 4.75
N ASP A 43 -1.69 -5.23 4.92
CA ASP A 43 -1.00 -4.02 4.44
C ASP A 43 -1.05 -3.94 2.91
N THR A 44 -0.75 -5.04 2.21
CA THR A 44 -0.90 -5.12 0.74
C THR A 44 -2.30 -4.70 0.30
N GLN A 45 -3.34 -5.24 0.95
CA GLN A 45 -4.72 -4.93 0.58
C GLN A 45 -5.04 -3.45 0.78
N ARG A 46 -4.48 -2.80 1.81
CA ARG A 46 -4.62 -1.35 1.99
C ARG A 46 -3.93 -0.58 0.88
N ASN A 47 -2.74 -0.98 0.44
CA ASN A 47 -2.02 -0.29 -0.64
C ASN A 47 -2.78 -0.37 -1.96
N ILE A 48 -3.36 -1.54 -2.28
CA ILE A 48 -4.22 -1.72 -3.46
C ILE A 48 -5.41 -0.75 -3.39
N ASN A 49 -6.11 -0.70 -2.26
CA ASN A 49 -7.27 0.16 -2.08
C ASN A 49 -6.90 1.66 -2.19
N GLN A 50 -5.73 2.04 -1.66
CA GLN A 50 -5.21 3.41 -1.76
C GLN A 50 -4.89 3.78 -3.21
N GLN A 51 -4.20 2.91 -3.95
CA GLN A 51 -3.89 3.12 -5.36
C GLN A 51 -5.16 3.23 -6.21
N GLN A 52 -6.15 2.37 -5.97
CA GLN A 52 -7.45 2.44 -6.66
C GLN A 52 -8.13 3.79 -6.44
N ARG A 53 -8.06 4.34 -5.22
CA ARG A 53 -8.63 5.67 -4.92
C ARG A 53 -7.88 6.81 -5.61
N ILE A 54 -6.55 6.72 -5.75
CA ILE A 54 -5.75 7.68 -6.50
C ILE A 54 -6.13 7.60 -7.99
N ASN A 55 -6.10 6.41 -8.59
CA ASN A 55 -6.43 6.21 -10.00
C ASN A 55 -7.85 6.67 -10.32
N ASN A 56 -8.82 6.32 -9.47
CA ASN A 56 -10.19 6.77 -9.65
C ASN A 56 -10.27 8.29 -9.57
N GLY A 57 -9.49 8.93 -8.69
CA GLY A 57 -9.52 10.38 -8.54
C GLY A 57 -8.97 11.11 -9.76
N VAL A 58 -7.91 10.57 -10.37
CA VAL A 58 -7.41 11.06 -11.66
C VAL A 58 -8.46 10.85 -12.76
N ARG A 59 -9.10 9.67 -12.79
CA ARG A 59 -10.08 9.30 -13.82
C ARG A 59 -11.38 10.11 -13.74
N ASP A 60 -11.88 10.37 -12.54
CA ASP A 60 -13.12 11.11 -12.30
C ASP A 60 -12.89 12.63 -12.17
N GLY A 61 -11.62 13.07 -12.19
CA GLY A 61 -11.23 14.48 -12.11
C GLY A 61 -11.24 15.07 -10.70
N SER A 62 -11.49 14.26 -9.66
CA SER A 62 -11.39 14.70 -8.26
C SER A 62 -9.94 14.84 -7.76
N LEU A 63 -8.94 14.38 -8.53
CA LEU A 63 -7.52 14.64 -8.30
C LEU A 63 -6.88 15.20 -9.56
N THR A 64 -6.05 16.22 -9.39
CA THR A 64 -5.11 16.66 -10.43
C THR A 64 -3.93 15.70 -10.55
N ASN A 65 -3.22 15.75 -11.68
CA ASN A 65 -1.98 14.97 -11.85
C ASN A 65 -0.91 15.34 -10.80
N HIS A 66 -0.86 16.60 -10.36
CA HIS A 66 0.07 17.04 -9.34
C HIS A 66 -0.24 16.44 -7.96
N GLU A 67 -1.51 16.43 -7.58
CA GLU A 67 -2.01 15.80 -6.35
C GLU A 67 -1.77 14.30 -6.36
N ALA A 68 -2.16 13.62 -7.45
CA ALA A 68 -1.90 12.20 -7.63
C ALA A 68 -0.42 11.87 -7.46
N SER A 69 0.49 12.63 -8.09
CA SER A 69 1.93 12.46 -7.93
C SER A 69 2.40 12.65 -6.47
N SER A 70 1.81 13.59 -5.75
CA SER A 70 2.11 13.79 -4.32
C SER A 70 1.62 12.64 -3.44
N LEU A 71 0.43 12.10 -3.74
CA LEU A 71 -0.12 10.92 -3.08
C LEU A 71 0.72 9.67 -3.39
N GLU A 72 1.14 9.47 -4.63
CA GLU A 72 2.01 8.35 -5.04
C GLU A 72 3.36 8.37 -4.30
N ARG A 73 3.98 9.55 -4.12
CA ARG A 73 5.16 9.68 -3.26
C ARG A 73 4.89 9.27 -1.82
N GLY A 74 3.73 9.62 -1.29
CA GLY A 74 3.29 9.18 0.03
C GLY A 74 3.15 7.66 0.13
N GLN A 75 2.57 7.02 -0.89
CA GLN A 75 2.40 5.57 -0.96
C GLN A 75 3.74 4.84 -1.02
N SER A 76 4.68 5.32 -1.85
CA SER A 76 6.03 4.76 -1.95
C SER A 76 6.78 4.78 -0.61
N HIS A 77 6.57 5.80 0.22
CA HIS A 77 7.14 5.86 1.57
C HIS A 77 6.51 4.86 2.54
N VAL A 78 5.25 4.49 2.36
CA VAL A 78 4.61 3.42 3.13
C VAL A 78 5.16 2.07 2.66
N ASP A 79 5.22 1.83 1.36
CA ASP A 79 5.74 0.58 0.77
C ASP A 79 7.19 0.31 1.20
N SER A 80 8.01 1.36 1.31
CA SER A 80 9.39 1.26 1.80
C SER A 80 9.43 0.83 3.27
N ARG A 81 8.53 1.32 4.12
CA ARG A 81 8.44 0.90 5.52
C ARG A 81 8.00 -0.54 5.67
N GLU A 82 7.05 -0.99 4.85
CA GLU A 82 6.64 -2.39 4.82
C GLU A 82 7.79 -3.30 4.40
N ALA A 83 8.52 -2.92 3.35
CA ALA A 83 9.69 -3.68 2.89
C ALA A 83 10.77 -3.77 3.97
N HIS A 84 11.02 -2.68 4.70
CA HIS A 84 11.95 -2.69 5.83
C HIS A 84 11.47 -3.57 6.98
N ALA A 85 10.19 -3.53 7.32
CA ALA A 85 9.61 -4.37 8.37
C ALA A 85 9.54 -5.86 7.99
N GLY A 86 9.54 -6.18 6.69
CA GLY A 86 9.59 -7.56 6.20
C GLY A 86 11.00 -8.08 5.94
N ALA A 87 12.04 -7.24 6.04
CA ALA A 87 13.40 -7.56 5.60
C ALA A 87 14.06 -8.68 6.42
N ASP A 88 13.71 -8.80 7.71
CA ASP A 88 14.14 -9.88 8.60
C ASP A 88 13.22 -11.12 8.55
N GLY A 89 12.22 -11.11 7.65
CA GLY A 89 11.22 -12.15 7.50
C GLY A 89 10.06 -12.07 8.50
N HIS A 90 10.02 -11.07 9.39
CA HIS A 90 8.99 -10.97 10.42
C HIS A 90 8.52 -9.53 10.67
N VAL A 91 7.27 -9.23 10.30
CA VAL A 91 6.64 -7.97 10.68
C VAL A 91 6.19 -8.05 12.15
N GLY A 92 6.92 -7.40 13.06
CA GLY A 92 6.57 -7.34 14.47
C GLY A 92 5.36 -6.45 14.76
N ALA A 93 4.75 -6.61 15.94
CA ALA A 93 3.58 -5.81 16.33
C ALA A 93 3.88 -4.29 16.43
N GLY A 94 5.11 -3.92 16.81
CA GLY A 94 5.53 -2.52 16.87
C GLY A 94 5.68 -1.89 15.49
N GLU A 95 6.24 -2.63 14.54
CA GLU A 95 6.36 -2.22 13.13
C GLU A 95 4.99 -2.09 12.48
N GLN A 96 4.13 -3.07 12.72
CA GLN A 96 2.75 -3.03 12.25
C GLN A 96 2.02 -1.77 12.68
N ARG A 97 2.16 -1.36 13.95
CA ARG A 97 1.54 -0.12 14.44
C ARG A 97 2.07 1.11 13.72
N ARG A 98 3.36 1.13 13.36
CA ARG A 98 3.96 2.24 12.60
C ARG A 98 3.47 2.27 11.16
N ILE A 99 3.40 1.11 10.50
CA ILE A 99 2.86 0.96 9.14
C ILE A 99 1.39 1.38 9.11
N ALA A 100 0.55 0.82 9.99
CA ALA A 100 -0.86 1.16 10.07
C ALA A 100 -1.11 2.66 10.33
N ARG A 101 -0.27 3.32 11.14
CA ARG A 101 -0.36 4.78 11.33
C ARG A 101 0.02 5.55 10.06
N ALA A 102 1.01 5.10 9.31
CA ALA A 102 1.40 5.71 8.04
C ALA A 102 0.28 5.54 6.99
N ASP A 103 -0.26 4.34 6.88
CA ASP A 103 -1.44 4.02 6.06
C ASP A 103 -2.64 4.92 6.38
N ASN A 104 -3.00 5.03 7.66
CA ASN A 104 -4.15 5.84 8.06
C ASN A 104 -3.96 7.32 7.70
N ARG A 105 -2.74 7.84 7.85
CA ARG A 105 -2.40 9.21 7.44
C ARG A 105 -2.52 9.37 5.92
N GLN A 106 -2.09 8.38 5.16
CA GLN A 106 -2.16 8.40 3.71
C GLN A 106 -3.60 8.29 3.22
N SER A 107 -4.39 7.38 3.78
CA SER A 107 -5.83 7.26 3.51
C SER A 107 -6.55 8.59 3.74
N ALA A 108 -6.28 9.26 4.87
CA ALA A 108 -6.84 10.57 5.18
C ALA A 108 -6.38 11.67 4.21
N ARG A 109 -5.12 11.65 3.74
CA ARG A 109 -4.64 12.58 2.70
C ARG A 109 -5.37 12.38 1.38
N ILE A 110 -5.48 11.14 0.90
CA ILE A 110 -6.22 10.84 -0.34
C ILE A 110 -7.69 11.24 -0.18
N HIS A 111 -8.29 11.07 1.00
CA HIS A 111 -9.68 11.47 1.23
C HIS A 111 -9.81 12.99 1.16
N ARG A 112 -8.93 13.73 1.83
CA ARG A 112 -8.93 15.19 1.75
C ARG A 112 -8.77 15.66 0.31
N GLN A 113 -7.76 15.18 -0.41
CA GLN A 113 -7.50 15.61 -1.80
C GLN A 113 -8.61 15.24 -2.80
N ARG A 114 -9.43 14.22 -2.51
CA ARG A 114 -10.59 13.91 -3.36
C ARG A 114 -11.81 14.77 -3.06
N HIS A 115 -11.86 15.41 -1.90
CA HIS A 115 -13.04 16.08 -1.35
C HIS A 115 -12.82 17.55 -1.04
N ASP A 116 -11.58 18.05 -1.12
CA ASP A 116 -11.21 19.45 -0.93
C ASP A 116 -11.63 20.34 -2.11
N ALA A 117 -12.49 19.80 -2.99
CA ALA A 117 -13.30 20.50 -3.97
C ALA A 117 -12.51 21.63 -4.57
N GLN A 118 -11.48 21.31 -5.37
CA GLN A 118 -10.56 22.30 -5.89
C GLN A 118 -11.32 23.49 -6.48
N ALA A 119 -11.45 24.54 -5.66
CA ALA A 119 -11.58 25.89 -6.10
C ALA A 119 -10.30 26.11 -6.90
N LYS A 120 -10.44 26.01 -8.22
CA LYS A 120 -9.44 26.41 -9.18
C LYS A 120 -9.08 27.85 -8.81
N GLY A 121 -7.91 28.04 -8.18
CA GLY A 121 -7.24 29.33 -8.17
C GLY A 121 -6.78 29.64 -9.58
#